data_AF-A0A829PME9-F1
#
_entry.id   AF-A0A829PME9-F1
#
_cell.length_a   1.000
_cell.length_b   1.000
_cell.length_c   1.000
_cell.angle_alpha   90.00
_cell.angle_beta   90.00
_cell.angle_gamma   90.00
#
_symmetry.space_group_name_H-M   'P 1'
#
loop_
_entity.id
_entity.type
_entity.pdbx_description
1 polymer ?
#
loop_
_entity_poly.entity_id
_entity_poly.type
_entity_poly.pdbx_seq_one_letter_code
_entity_poly.pdbx_strand_id
1 'polypeptide(L)' 'MTDDGALRDFGAFSAEIGNEYFTSIEKVSPDGHTVTGQFHSETWGNFRTFFRFVPDESGKFRQLDIGQA' A
#
# COMPACT_ATOMS: atom_id res chain seq x y z
N MET A 1 -0.90 2.22 -10.18
CA MET A 1 -0.43 2.38 -8.79
C MET A 1 0.95 3.00 -8.81
N THR A 2 1.43 3.49 -7.67
CA THR A 2 2.84 3.88 -7.54
C THR A 2 3.52 3.10 -6.43
N ASP A 3 4.76 2.70 -6.66
CA ASP A 3 5.65 2.08 -5.68
C ASP A 3 6.89 2.96 -5.57
N ASP A 4 7.11 3.56 -4.39
CA ASP A 4 8.12 4.60 -4.17
C ASP A 4 8.07 5.74 -5.21
N GLY A 5 6.87 6.07 -5.68
CA GLY A 5 6.63 7.13 -6.67
C GLY A 5 6.85 6.71 -8.13
N ALA A 6 7.32 5.49 -8.41
CA ALA A 6 7.39 4.95 -9.76
C ALA A 6 6.04 4.37 -10.18
N LEU A 7 5.58 4.67 -11.41
CA LEU A 7 4.35 4.07 -11.93
C LEU A 7 4.54 2.56 -12.10
N ARG A 8 3.65 1.78 -11.49
CA ARG A 8 3.62 0.31 -11.61
C ARG A 8 2.28 -0.15 -12.15
N ASP A 9 2.33 -1.23 -12.92
CA ASP A 9 1.13 -1.93 -13.38
C ASP A 9 0.43 -2.57 -12.18
N PHE A 10 -0.85 -2.25 -12.00
CA PHE A 10 -1.63 -2.73 -10.87
C PHE A 10 -1.89 -4.23 -10.94
N GLY A 11 -2.13 -4.76 -12.15
CA GLY A 11 -2.42 -6.17 -12.37
C GLY A 11 -1.22 -7.05 -12.05
N ALA A 12 -0.04 -6.68 -12.55
CA ALA A 12 1.21 -7.38 -12.27
C ALA A 12 1.53 -7.38 -10.77
N PHE A 13 1.44 -6.24 -10.11
CA PHE A 13 1.65 -6.15 -8.66
C PHE A 13 0.63 -6.98 -7.88
N SER A 14 -0.66 -6.94 -8.24
CA SER A 14 -1.69 -7.73 -7.57
C SER A 14 -1.53 -9.24 -7.76
N ALA A 15 -0.79 -9.67 -8.78
CA ALA A 15 -0.45 -11.07 -9.00
C ALA A 15 0.80 -11.50 -8.20
N GLU A 16 1.70 -10.56 -7.89
CA GLU A 16 2.86 -10.77 -7.01
C GLU A 16 2.47 -10.67 -5.53
N ILE A 17 1.43 -9.89 -5.21
CA ILE A 17 0.94 -9.69 -3.86
C ILE A 17 -0.20 -10.66 -3.56
N GLY A 18 0.02 -11.56 -2.61
CA GLY A 18 -0.97 -12.58 -2.24
C GLY A 18 -0.77 -13.19 -0.86
N ASN A 19 0.45 -13.13 -0.33
CA ASN A 19 0.80 -13.63 1.01
C ASN A 19 1.31 -12.54 1.94
N GLU A 20 1.44 -11.30 1.46
CA GLU A 20 1.97 -10.18 2.24
C GLU A 20 0.90 -9.53 3.12
N TYR A 21 1.32 -9.08 4.31
CA TYR A 21 0.41 -8.49 5.28
C TYR A 21 1.12 -7.50 6.22
N PHE A 22 0.34 -6.57 6.76
CA PHE A 22 0.79 -5.76 7.90
C PHE A 22 0.92 -6.64 9.14
N THR A 23 2.12 -6.68 9.72
CA THR A 23 2.37 -7.32 11.02
C THR A 23 2.02 -6.38 12.17
N SER A 24 2.06 -5.08 11.94
CA SER A 24 1.57 -4.06 12.87
C SER A 24 1.05 -2.83 12.13
N ILE A 25 0.06 -2.16 12.71
CA ILE A 25 -0.42 -0.85 12.27
C ILE A 25 0.08 0.18 13.28
N GLU A 26 0.89 1.12 12.81
CA GLU A 26 1.46 2.20 13.63
C GLU A 26 0.57 3.45 13.60
N LYS A 27 0.05 3.79 12.41
CA LYS A 27 -0.75 4.99 12.21
C LYS A 27 -1.79 4.77 11.13
N VAL A 28 -2.96 5.35 11.35
CA VAL A 28 -3.99 5.55 10.33
C VAL A 28 -4.26 7.05 10.24
N SER A 29 -4.36 7.59 9.03
CA SER A 29 -4.72 9.00 8.84
C SER A 29 -6.16 9.27 9.29
N PRO A 30 -6.50 10.51 9.71
CA PRO A 30 -7.86 10.82 10.19
C PRO A 30 -8.98 10.55 9.18
N ASP A 31 -8.68 10.63 7.89
CA ASP A 31 -9.60 10.29 6.79
C ASP A 31 -9.66 8.79 6.48
N GLY A 32 -8.87 7.96 7.16
CA GLY A 32 -8.82 6.51 6.98
C GLY A 32 -8.12 6.05 5.69
N HIS A 33 -7.60 6.97 4.88
CA HIS A 33 -7.07 6.64 3.56
C HIS A 33 -5.60 6.25 3.56
N THR A 34 -4.85 6.50 4.63
CA THR A 34 -3.44 6.14 4.74
C THR A 34 -3.21 5.27 5.95
N VAL A 35 -2.60 4.11 5.75
CA VAL A 35 -2.14 3.20 6.81
C VAL A 35 -0.64 3.14 6.75
N THR A 36 0.03 3.27 7.89
CA THR A 36 1.48 3.12 8.04
C THR A 36 1.77 2.05 9.07
N GLY A 37 2.72 1.17 8.79
CA GLY A 37 3.04 0.07 9.69
C GLY A 37 4.19 -0.81 9.21
N GLN A 38 4.42 -1.89 9.95
CA GLN A 38 5.35 -2.94 9.56
C GLN A 38 4.65 -3.91 8.63
N PHE A 39 5.26 -4.17 7.48
CA PHE A 39 4.72 -5.01 6.41
C PHE A 39 5.69 -6.16 6.15
N HIS A 40 5.13 -7.36 6.06
CA HIS A 40 5.87 -8.57 5.73
C HIS A 40 5.67 -8.89 4.25
N SER A 41 6.77 -8.98 3.51
CA SER A 41 6.81 -9.56 2.16
C SER A 41 7.67 -10.81 2.14
N GLU A 42 7.19 -11.86 1.46
CA GLU A 42 8.01 -13.05 1.20
C GLU A 42 9.21 -12.71 0.30
N THR A 43 9.09 -11.70 -0.55
CA THR A 43 10.13 -11.30 -1.51
C THR A 43 11.16 -10.36 -0.89
N TRP A 44 10.71 -9.36 -0.12
CA TRP A 44 11.58 -8.28 0.39
C TRP A 44 11.80 -8.31 1.91
N GLY A 45 11.19 -9.26 2.62
CA GLY A 45 11.27 -9.38 4.07
C GLY A 45 10.38 -8.38 4.80
N ASN A 46 10.75 -8.06 6.04
CA ASN A 46 10.01 -7.12 6.89
C ASN A 46 10.52 -5.70 6.69
N PHE A 47 9.62 -4.77 6.42
CA PHE A 47 9.95 -3.37 6.30
C PHE A 47 8.78 -2.46 6.70
N ARG A 48 9.11 -1.20 6.98
CA ARG A 48 8.12 -0.17 7.28
C ARG A 48 7.66 0.51 6.00
N THR A 49 6.35 0.64 5.82
CA THR A 49 5.75 1.23 4.62
C THR A 49 4.45 1.95 4.94
N PHE A 50 4.00 2.79 4.02
CA PHE A 50 2.64 3.32 4.01
C PHE A 50 1.88 2.86 2.76
N PHE A 51 0.59 2.63 2.94
CA PHE A 51 -0.38 2.40 1.88
C PHE A 51 -1.37 3.56 1.89
N ARG A 52 -1.51 4.28 0.77
CA ARG A 52 -2.46 5.37 0.60
C ARG A 52 -3.47 5.03 -0.49
N PHE A 53 -4.74 4.95 -0.10
CA PHE A 53 -5.87 4.73 -0.97
C PHE A 53 -6.40 6.07 -1.48
N VAL A 54 -6.45 6.26 -2.79
CA VAL A 54 -6.92 7.51 -3.41
C VAL A 54 -8.30 7.26 -4.01
N PRO A 55 -9.38 7.75 -3.36
CA PRO A 55 -10.72 7.65 -3.91
C PRO A 55 -10.91 8.58 -5.12
N ASP A 56 -11.84 8.20 -6.00
CA ASP A 56 -12.43 9.06 -7.01
C ASP A 56 -13.69 9.77 -6.50
N GLU A 57 -14.31 10.57 -7.37
CA GLU A 57 -15.53 11.32 -7.05
C GLU A 57 -16.74 10.40 -6.74
N SER A 58 -16.69 9.13 -7.14
CA SER A 58 -17.73 8.13 -6.81
C SER A 58 -17.50 7.43 -5.46
N GLY A 59 -16.37 7.72 -4.81
CA GLY A 59 -15.94 7.09 -3.55
C GLY A 59 -15.27 5.73 -3.75
N LYS A 60 -14.98 5.31 -4.99
CA LYS A 60 -14.19 4.12 -5.27
C LYS A 60 -12.71 4.45 -5.28
N PHE A 61 -11.86 3.53 -4.83
CA PHE A 61 -10.41 3.74 -4.92
C PHE A 61 -9.94 3.59 -6.37
N ARG A 62 -9.44 4.67 -6.97
CA ARG A 62 -8.86 4.64 -8.32
C ARG A 62 -7.36 4.31 -8.31
N GLN A 63 -6.71 4.51 -7.18
CA GLN A 63 -5.25 4.38 -7.06
C GLN A 63 -4.85 3.97 -5.64
N LEU A 64 -3.83 3.13 -5.59
CA LEU A 64 -3.09 2.78 -4.38
C LEU A 64 -1.65 3.30 -4.57
N ASP A 65 -1.18 4.08 -3.61
CA ASP A 65 0.22 4.49 -3.51
C ASP A 65 0.86 3.73 -2.37
N ILE A 66 2.01 3.12 -2.65
CA ILE A 66 2.84 2.43 -1.69
C ILE A 66 4.18 3.13 -1.67
N GLY A 67 4.75 3.31 -0.49
CA GLY A 67 6.10 3.81 -0.39
C GLY A 67 6.74 3.56 0.95
N GLN A 68 8.04 3.75 1.01
CA GLN A 68 8.81 3.69 2.23
C GLN A 68 8.40 4.83 3.18
N ALA A 69 8.22 4.51 4.48
CA ALA A 69 7.69 5.43 5.50
C ALA A 69 8.73 5.84 6.54
#